data_AF-A0AAV8W1B8-F1
#
_entry.id   AF-A0AAV8W1B8-F1
#
_cell.length_a   1.000
_cell.length_b   1.000
_cell.length_c   1.000
_cell.angle_alpha   90.00
_cell.angle_beta   90.00
_cell.angle_gamma   90.00
#
_symmetry.space_group_name_H-M   'P 1'
#
loop_
_entity.id
_entity.type
_entity.pdbx_description
1 polymer ?
#
loop_
_entity_poly.entity_id
_entity_poly.type
_entity_poly.pdbx_seq_one_letter_code
_entity_poly.pdbx_strand_id
1 'polypeptide(L)'
;MFTNQTMEELNDKFYYVYSSSISERIQIKIGTLEGKRQKPEYDKLLADPMLKYSGLYQDQDGCADLMVVCQVYDHNEPLGLPVSTSYKAFSSRW
;
A
#
# COMPACT_ATOMS: atom_id res chain seq x y z
N MET A 1 -23.43 32.59 -13.74
CA MET A 1 -22.45 32.19 -14.77
C MET A 1 -21.37 31.40 -14.06
N PHE A 2 -21.42 30.07 -14.12
CA PHE A 2 -20.34 29.22 -13.59
C PHE A 2 -19.41 28.91 -14.77
N THR A 3 -18.17 29.37 -14.67
CA THR A 3 -17.12 29.10 -15.64
C THR A 3 -16.75 27.63 -15.56
N ASN A 4 -16.99 26.90 -16.65
CA ASN A 4 -16.41 25.59 -16.88
C ASN A 4 -14.89 25.78 -17.04
N GLN A 5 -14.13 25.64 -15.95
CA GLN A 5 -12.69 25.50 -16.03
C GLN A 5 -12.39 24.06 -16.44
N THR A 6 -11.70 23.89 -17.56
CA THR A 6 -11.23 22.62 -18.09
C THR A 6 -10.22 22.00 -17.12
N MET A 7 -10.34 20.69 -16.88
CA MET A 7 -9.55 19.92 -15.91
C MET A 7 -8.02 20.02 -16.10
N GLU A 8 -7.55 20.46 -17.28
CA GLU A 8 -6.14 20.63 -17.61
C GLU A 8 -5.49 21.87 -16.98
N GLU A 9 -6.24 22.94 -16.68
CA GLU A 9 -5.69 24.18 -16.09
C GLU A 9 -5.38 24.07 -14.59
N LEU A 10 -5.87 23.02 -13.93
CA LEU A 10 -5.76 22.83 -12.48
C LEU A 10 -4.43 22.21 -12.03
N ASN A 11 -3.60 21.71 -12.95
CA ASN A 11 -2.47 20.84 -12.60
C ASN A 11 -1.29 21.57 -11.93
N ASP A 12 -1.15 22.89 -12.12
CA ASP A 12 -0.02 23.67 -11.56
C ASP A 12 -0.45 24.69 -10.50
N LYS A 13 -1.72 24.71 -10.08
CA LYS A 13 -2.22 25.69 -9.11
C LYS A 13 -2.60 25.04 -7.78
N PHE A 14 -1.89 25.42 -6.72
CA PHE A 14 -2.24 25.04 -5.36
C PHE A 14 -3.40 25.87 -4.82
N TYR A 15 -4.39 25.20 -4.25
CA TYR A 15 -5.52 25.81 -3.55
C TYR A 15 -5.38 25.60 -2.05
N TYR A 16 -5.69 26.64 -1.27
CA TYR A 16 -5.67 26.59 0.18
C TYR A 16 -7.11 26.65 0.68
N VAL A 17 -7.48 25.72 1.55
CA VAL A 17 -8.83 25.61 2.12
C VAL A 17 -8.69 25.28 3.60
N TYR A 18 -9.56 25.86 4.43
CA TYR A 18 -9.64 25.51 5.84
C TYR A 18 -10.21 24.10 6.01
N SER A 19 -9.68 23.35 6.98
CA SER A 19 -10.19 22.01 7.32
C SER A 19 -11.67 22.02 7.66
N SER A 20 -12.15 23.06 8.36
CA SER A 20 -13.57 23.26 8.69
C SER A 20 -14.48 23.46 7.48
N SER A 21 -13.92 23.78 6.31
CA SER A 21 -14.65 24.02 5.06
C SER A 21 -14.68 22.79 4.15
N ILE A 22 -14.05 21.68 4.55
CA ILE A 22 -14.04 20.41 3.81
C ILE A 22 -14.88 19.39 4.57
N SER A 23 -15.90 18.84 3.92
CA SER A 23 -16.74 17.75 4.45
C SER A 23 -16.29 16.36 3.98
N GLU A 24 -15.34 16.29 3.05
CA GLU A 24 -14.88 15.05 2.45
C GLU A 24 -13.96 14.26 3.38
N ARG A 25 -14.03 12.93 3.26
CA ARG A 25 -13.13 12.03 3.99
C ARG A 25 -11.78 11.97 3.29
N ILE A 26 -10.72 11.89 4.09
CA ILE A 26 -9.36 11.66 3.58
C ILE A 26 -9.31 10.27 2.95
N GLN A 27 -8.79 10.19 1.72
CA GLN A 27 -8.54 8.95 1.01
C GLN A 27 -7.05 8.81 0.74
N ILE A 28 -6.48 7.65 1.06
CA ILE A 28 -5.07 7.34 0.82
C ILE A 28 -5.03 6.28 -0.27
N LYS A 29 -4.41 6.63 -1.40
CA LYS A 29 -4.16 5.69 -2.50
C LYS A 29 -2.75 5.12 -2.38
N ILE A 30 -2.67 3.81 -2.28
CA ILE A 30 -1.39 3.10 -2.30
C ILE A 30 -1.01 2.85 -3.76
N GLY A 31 0.05 3.55 -4.18
CA GLY A 31 0.77 3.29 -5.42
C GLY A 31 1.85 2.22 -5.20
N THR A 32 2.90 2.24 -6.01
CA THR A 32 4.17 1.49 -5.91
C THR A 32 4.50 0.72 -4.61
N LEU A 33 4.36 -0.61 -4.47
CA LEU A 33 5.08 -1.34 -3.40
C LEU A 33 6.37 -1.95 -3.95
N GLU A 34 7.50 -1.44 -3.50
CA GLU A 34 8.83 -1.90 -3.90
C GLU A 34 9.58 -2.53 -2.73
N GLY A 35 10.37 -3.56 -3.02
CA GLY A 35 11.19 -4.20 -2.00
C GLY A 35 11.71 -5.57 -2.42
N LYS A 36 12.75 -6.04 -1.73
CA LYS A 36 13.25 -7.41 -1.87
C LYS A 36 12.73 -8.24 -0.70
N ARG A 37 11.99 -9.31 -0.99
CA ARG A 37 11.65 -10.30 0.03
C ARG A 37 12.90 -11.07 0.43
N GLN A 38 13.18 -11.16 1.73
CA GLN A 38 14.24 -12.05 2.21
C GLN A 38 13.83 -13.50 1.92
N LYS A 39 14.58 -14.16 1.04
CA LYS A 39 14.47 -15.60 0.81
C LYS A 39 15.13 -16.30 2.00
N PRO A 40 14.57 -17.41 2.52
CA PRO A 40 15.26 -18.21 3.51
C PRO A 40 16.59 -18.72 2.92
N GLU A 41 17.64 -18.72 3.73
CA GLU A 41 18.93 -19.27 3.32
C GLU A 41 18.82 -20.77 3.03
N TYR A 42 19.59 -21.23 2.05
CA TYR A 42 19.56 -22.61 1.58
C TYR A 42 19.81 -23.63 2.70
N ASP A 43 20.72 -23.32 3.63
CA ASP A 43 21.04 -24.16 4.78
C ASP A 43 19.81 -24.39 5.70
N LYS A 44 18.92 -23.40 5.80
CA LYS A 44 17.68 -23.52 6.58
C LYS A 44 16.64 -24.39 5.89
N LEU A 45 16.61 -24.39 4.55
CA LEU A 45 15.77 -25.30 3.76
C LEU A 45 16.25 -26.76 3.84
N LEU A 46 17.56 -26.97 3.99
CA LEU A 46 18.14 -28.30 4.20
C LEU A 46 17.84 -28.84 5.61
N ALA A 47 17.86 -27.96 6.62
CA ALA A 47 17.58 -28.32 8.00
C ALA A 47 16.10 -28.70 8.23
N ASP A 48 15.17 -28.06 7.52
CA ASP A 48 13.75 -28.39 7.56
C ASP A 48 13.17 -28.55 6.13
N PRO A 49 13.13 -29.79 5.62
CA PRO A 49 12.59 -30.10 4.29
C PRO A 49 11.12 -29.71 4.12
N MET A 50 10.37 -29.51 5.22
CA MET A 50 8.98 -29.08 5.19
C MET A 50 8.85 -27.65 4.66
N LEU A 51 9.86 -26.80 4.88
CA LEU A 51 9.91 -25.43 4.37
C LEU A 51 9.91 -25.41 2.83
N LYS A 52 10.52 -26.40 2.17
CA LYS A 52 10.57 -26.49 0.70
C LYS A 52 9.19 -26.67 0.07
N TYR A 53 8.26 -27.35 0.76
CA TYR A 53 6.94 -27.68 0.25
C TYR A 53 5.83 -26.79 0.82
N SER A 54 6.12 -25.97 1.82
CA SER A 54 5.20 -24.90 2.21
C SER A 54 5.20 -23.86 1.09
N GLY A 55 4.04 -23.60 0.48
CA GLY A 55 3.88 -22.61 -0.60
C GLY A 55 4.47 -21.22 -0.28
N LEU A 56 4.74 -20.94 1.01
CA LEU A 56 5.43 -19.75 1.52
C LEU A 56 6.82 -19.50 0.92
N TYR A 57 7.53 -20.55 0.49
CA TYR A 57 8.90 -20.45 -0.03
C TYR A 57 9.07 -20.98 -1.46
N GLN A 58 7.95 -21.40 -2.09
CA GLN A 58 7.93 -21.91 -3.46
C GLN A 58 8.04 -20.79 -4.51
N ASP A 59 7.93 -19.54 -4.06
CA ASP A 59 8.02 -18.35 -4.89
C ASP A 59 9.48 -18.02 -5.24
N GLN A 60 10.04 -18.79 -6.18
CA GLN A 60 11.22 -18.32 -6.90
C GLN A 60 10.89 -17.11 -7.78
N ASP A 61 9.65 -17.02 -8.27
CA ASP A 61 9.05 -15.93 -9.06
C ASP A 61 7.58 -15.61 -8.67
N GLY A 62 7.08 -16.21 -7.59
CA GLY A 62 5.68 -16.12 -7.20
C GLY A 62 5.37 -14.82 -6.44
N CYS A 63 4.36 -14.14 -6.95
CA CYS A 63 3.89 -12.89 -6.40
C CYS A 63 3.10 -13.19 -5.12
N ALA A 64 3.64 -12.85 -3.95
CA ALA A 64 2.91 -13.04 -2.70
C ALA A 64 1.64 -12.17 -2.69
N ASP A 65 0.54 -12.75 -2.22
CA ASP A 65 -0.65 -11.98 -1.90
C ASP A 65 -0.34 -11.13 -0.67
N LEU A 66 -0.15 -9.83 -0.88
CA LEU A 66 0.06 -8.87 0.21
C LEU A 66 -1.22 -8.09 0.45
N MET A 67 -1.39 -7.64 1.69
CA MET A 67 -2.39 -6.65 2.08
C MET A 67 -1.67 -5.51 2.78
N VAL A 68 -2.14 -4.29 2.58
CA VAL A 68 -1.62 -3.12 3.27
C VAL A 68 -2.62 -2.71 4.33
N VAL A 69 -2.13 -2.46 5.54
CA VAL A 69 -2.91 -1.92 6.65
C VAL A 69 -2.39 -0.51 6.94
N CYS A 70 -3.29 0.48 6.94
CA CYS A 70 -2.97 1.87 7.21
C CYS A 70 -3.71 2.34 8.46
N GLN A 71 -3.01 3.04 9.34
CA GLN A 71 -3.57 3.65 10.54
C GLN A 71 -3.00 5.05 10.72
N VAL A 72 -3.87 6.01 11.03
CA VAL A 72 -3.49 7.41 11.25
C VAL A 72 -3.24 7.63 12.73
N TYR A 73 -2.10 8.22 13.05
CA TYR A 73 -1.69 8.55 14.40
C TYR A 73 -1.53 10.06 14.55
N ASP A 74 -1.83 10.55 15.75
CA ASP A 74 -1.50 11.89 16.22
C ASP A 74 -0.87 11.78 17.59
N HIS A 75 0.34 12.32 17.77
CA HIS A 75 1.07 12.27 19.05
C HIS A 75 1.21 10.84 19.62
N ASN A 76 1.46 9.86 18.74
CA ASN A 76 1.51 8.41 19.03
C ASN A 76 0.17 7.77 19.45
N GLU A 77 -0.94 8.52 19.42
CA GLU A 77 -2.28 7.99 19.66
C GLU A 77 -3.01 7.72 18.34
N PRO A 78 -3.69 6.58 18.18
CA PRO A 78 -4.42 6.28 16.96
C PRO A 78 -5.69 7.14 16.88
N LEU A 79 -5.83 7.92 15.80
CA LEU A 79 -7.03 8.74 15.56
C LEU A 79 -8.25 7.92 15.13
N GLY A 80 -8.05 6.65 14.76
CA GLY A 80 -9.11 5.79 14.29
C GLY A 80 -8.68 4.33 14.12
N LEU A 81 -9.63 3.54 13.62
CA LEU A 81 -9.42 2.12 13.35
C LEU A 81 -8.45 1.93 12.17
N PRO A 82 -7.60 0.89 12.21
CA PRO A 82 -6.80 0.52 11.06
C PRO A 82 -7.68 0.08 9.90
N VAL A 83 -7.34 0.49 8.69
CA VAL A 83 -8.04 0.13 7.45
C VAL A 83 -7.12 -0.72 6.60
N SER A 84 -7.63 -1.84 6.09
CA SER A 84 -6.88 -2.76 5.24
C SER A 84 -7.37 -2.76 3.80
N THR A 85 -6.45 -3.01 2.87
CA THR A 85 -6.79 -3.36 1.50
C THR A 85 -7.15 -4.84 1.39
N SER A 86 -7.82 -5.22 0.30
CA SER A 86 -7.88 -6.62 -0.10
C SER A 86 -6.48 -7.17 -0.39
N TYR A 87 -6.34 -8.50 -0.30
CA TYR A 87 -5.14 -9.18 -0.76
C TYR A 87 -4.96 -8.98 -2.26
N LYS A 88 -3.73 -8.66 -2.67
CA LYS A 88 -3.35 -8.53 -4.06
C LYS A 88 -1.92 -9.02 -4.24
N ALA A 89 -1.68 -9.71 -5.34
CA ALA A 89 -0.35 -10.02 -5.83
C ALA A 89 0.35 -8.71 -6.28
N PHE A 90 1.38 -8.26 -5.55
CA PHE A 90 2.22 -7.12 -5.95
C PHE A 90 3.43 -7.57 -6.77
N SER A 91 3.32 -7.52 -8.10
CA SER A 91 4.47 -7.71 -8.97
C SER A 91 5.29 -6.41 -8.99
N SER A 92 6.59 -6.50 -9.23
CA SER A 92 7.51 -5.34 -9.30
C SER A 92 7.30 -4.42 -10.52
N ARG A 93 6.15 -4.52 -11.20
CA ARG A 93 5.82 -3.74 -12.40
C ARG A 93 4.37 -3.29 -12.37
N TRP A 94 4.13 -2.06 -11.94
CA TRP A 94 2.89 -1.31 -12.14
C TRP A 94 3.13 0.19 -11.98
#